data_AF-A0A7C9VKN1-F1
#
_entry.id   AF-A0A7C9VKN1-F1
#
_cell.length_a   1.000
_cell.length_b   1.000
_cell.length_c   1.000
_cell.angle_alpha   90.00
_cell.angle_beta   90.00
_cell.angle_gamma   90.00
#
_symmetry.space_group_name_H-M   'P 1'
#
loop_
_entity.id
_entity.type
_entity.pdbx_description
1 polymer ?
#
loop_
_entity_poly.entity_id
_entity_poly.type
_entity_poly.pdbx_seq_one_letter_code
_entity_poly.pdbx_strand_id
1 'polypeptide(L)' 'MDRKAANSVITAFISRIEKELGEAASIAKAARVCAKGGNTPKAIKIVMDIEDPARRAADMMKAILLIRHELLGDGPD' A
#
# COMPACT_ATOMS: atom_id res chain seq x y z
N MET A 1 13.24 15.90 14.34
CA MET A 1 13.77 14.61 13.85
C MET A 1 15.03 14.85 13.01
N ASP A 2 16.04 13.97 13.04
CA ASP A 2 17.18 14.06 12.12
C ASP A 2 16.74 13.80 10.68
N ARG A 3 17.11 14.70 9.74
CA ARG A 3 16.70 14.62 8.32
C ARG A 3 17.24 13.36 7.63
N LYS A 4 18.43 12.90 8.00
CA LYS A 4 19.01 11.70 7.41
C LYS A 4 18.25 10.45 7.88
N ALA A 5 17.97 10.35 9.18
CA ALA A 5 17.12 9.30 9.73
C ALA A 5 15.72 9.30 9.09
N ALA A 6 15.09 10.47 8.95
CA ALA A 6 13.80 10.61 8.28
C ALA A 6 13.82 10.10 6.83
N ASN A 7 14.84 10.47 6.04
CA ASN A 7 14.96 10.05 4.65
C ASN A 7 15.09 8.53 4.52
N SER A 8 15.84 7.88 5.42
CA SER A 8 15.95 6.42 5.46
C SER A 8 14.61 5.75 5.80
N VAL A 9 13.86 6.28 6.77
CA VAL A 9 12.54 5.75 7.15
C VAL A 9 11.53 5.92 6.02
N ILE A 10 11.45 7.12 5.41
CA ILE A 10 10.55 7.39 4.28
C ILE A 10 10.86 6.46 3.11
N THR A 11 12.14 6.27 2.77
CA THR A 11 12.54 5.35 1.70
C THR A 11 12.10 3.92 1.99
N ALA A 12 12.31 3.45 3.23
CA ALA A 12 11.87 2.11 3.64
C ALA A 12 10.34 1.94 3.55
N PHE A 13 9.57 2.96 3.95
CA PHE A 13 8.12 2.95 3.83
C PHE A 13 7.66 2.96 2.37
N ILE A 14 8.27 3.77 1.50
CA ILE A 14 7.96 3.80 0.06
C ILE A 14 8.20 2.42 -0.55
N SER A 15 9.37 1.80 -0.32
CA SER A 15 9.66 0.45 -0.82
C SER A 15 8.67 -0.60 -0.30
N ARG A 16 8.22 -0.46 0.95
CA ARG A 16 7.23 -1.38 1.51
C ARG A 16 5.83 -1.15 0.93
N ILE A 17 5.41 0.11 0.73
CA ILE A 17 4.16 0.45 0.03
C ILE A 17 4.17 -0.16 -1.38
N GLU A 18 5.26 0.00 -2.13
CA GLU A 18 5.41 -0.60 -3.46
C GLU A 18 5.20 -2.11 -3.43
N LYS A 19 5.84 -2.79 -2.46
CA LYS A 19 5.70 -4.24 -2.28
C LYS A 19 4.24 -4.64 -1.98
N GLU A 20 3.59 -4.01 -1.02
CA GLU A 20 2.21 -4.34 -0.62
C GLU A 20 1.23 -4.08 -1.78
N LEU A 21 1.37 -2.96 -2.48
CA LEU A 21 0.53 -2.66 -3.65
C LEU A 21 0.78 -3.62 -4.82
N GLY A 22 2.03 -4.08 -5.00
CA GLY A 22 2.37 -5.13 -5.96
C GLY A 22 1.71 -6.48 -5.63
N GLU A 23 1.62 -6.83 -4.35
CA GLU A 23 0.89 -8.00 -3.87
C GLU A 23 -0.62 -7.86 -4.12
N ALA A 24 -1.22 -6.74 -3.73
CA ALA A 24 -2.62 -6.43 -4.01
C ALA A 24 -2.95 -6.52 -5.52
N ALA A 25 -2.09 -5.97 -6.38
CA ALA A 25 -2.25 -6.05 -7.83
C ALA A 25 -2.18 -7.49 -8.36
N SER A 26 -1.31 -8.32 -7.77
CA SER A 26 -1.17 -9.74 -8.11
C SER A 26 -2.43 -10.53 -7.73
N ILE A 27 -3.00 -10.26 -6.55
CA ILE A 27 -4.27 -10.84 -6.09
C ILE A 27 -5.42 -10.43 -7.03
N ALA A 28 -5.53 -9.14 -7.36
CA ALA A 28 -6.53 -8.63 -8.30
C ALA A 28 -6.43 -9.32 -9.68
N LYS A 29 -5.20 -9.55 -10.16
CA LYS A 29 -4.95 -10.27 -11.41
C LYS A 29 -5.45 -11.71 -11.33
N ALA A 30 -5.19 -12.42 -10.22
CA ALA A 30 -5.66 -13.79 -10.02
C ALA A 30 -7.19 -13.89 -9.95
N ALA A 31 -7.84 -12.97 -9.22
CA ALA A 31 -9.29 -12.86 -9.18
C ALA A 31 -9.89 -12.64 -10.58
N ARG A 32 -9.30 -11.71 -11.36
CA ARG A 32 -9.72 -11.43 -12.74
C ARG A 32 -9.60 -12.65 -13.66
N VAL A 33 -8.55 -13.46 -13.51
CA VAL A 33 -8.41 -14.72 -14.28
C VAL A 33 -9.56 -15.67 -13.95
N CYS A 34 -9.92 -15.82 -12.67
CA CYS A 34 -11.05 -16.66 -12.27
C CYS A 34 -12.38 -16.16 -12.83
N ALA A 35 -12.61 -14.84 -12.77
CA ALA A 35 -13.83 -14.24 -13.32
C ALA A 35 -13.94 -14.43 -14.84
N LYS A 36 -12.84 -14.23 -15.58
CA LYS A 36 -12.79 -14.47 -17.03
C LYS A 36 -13.02 -15.94 -17.40
N GLY A 37 -12.64 -16.87 -16.53
CA GLY A 37 -12.93 -18.30 -16.66
C GLY A 37 -14.34 -18.71 -16.21
N GLY A 38 -15.23 -17.76 -15.89
CA GLY A 38 -16.60 -18.03 -15.45
C GLY A 38 -16.73 -18.45 -13.97
N ASN A 39 -15.64 -18.48 -13.21
CA ASN A 39 -15.65 -18.84 -11.79
C ASN A 39 -15.77 -17.58 -10.90
N THR A 40 -16.93 -16.93 -10.97
CA THR A 40 -17.25 -15.71 -10.21
C THR A 40 -17.13 -15.90 -8.68
N PRO A 41 -17.63 -16.99 -8.06
CA PRO A 41 -17.50 -17.17 -6.61
C PRO A 41 -16.05 -17.21 -6.14
N LYS A 42 -15.17 -17.90 -6.88
CA LYS A 42 -13.74 -17.95 -6.56
C LYS A 42 -13.07 -16.59 -6.78
N ALA A 43 -13.46 -15.85 -7.81
CA ALA A 43 -12.95 -14.50 -8.05
C ALA A 43 -13.26 -13.56 -6.88
N ILE A 44 -14.50 -13.59 -6.36
CA ILE A 44 -14.91 -12.81 -5.18
C ILE A 44 -14.08 -13.21 -3.97
N LYS A 45 -13.91 -14.51 -3.72
CA LYS A 45 -13.09 -14.96 -2.59
C LYS A 45 -11.65 -14.45 -2.68
N ILE A 46 -11.02 -14.53 -3.85
CA ILE A 46 -9.63 -14.09 -4.04
C ILE A 46 -9.51 -12.57 -3.90
N VAL A 47 -10.45 -11.79 -4.46
CA VAL A 47 -10.32 -10.32 -4.45
C VAL A 47 -10.41 -9.74 -3.02
N MET A 48 -11.07 -10.45 -2.09
CA MET A 48 -11.13 -10.04 -0.67
C MET A 48 -9.74 -10.03 -0.01
N ASP A 49 -8.81 -10.87 -0.46
CA ASP A 49 -7.44 -10.92 0.08
C ASP A 49 -6.64 -9.63 -0.23
N ILE A 50 -7.16 -8.71 -1.06
CA ILE A 50 -6.58 -7.38 -1.31
C ILE A 50 -6.64 -6.49 -0.06
N GLU A 51 -7.63 -6.69 0.81
CA GLU A 51 -7.88 -5.80 1.95
C GLU A 51 -6.64 -5.63 2.82
N ASP A 52 -5.94 -6.73 3.07
CA ASP A 52 -4.76 -6.76 3.93
C ASP A 52 -3.55 -5.96 3.37
N PRO A 53 -3.02 -6.25 2.17
CA PRO A 53 -1.96 -5.43 1.58
C PRO A 53 -2.39 -3.97 1.36
N ALA A 54 -3.65 -3.72 0.98
CA ALA A 54 -4.15 -2.35 0.82
C ALA A 54 -4.17 -1.57 2.14
N ARG A 55 -4.61 -2.21 3.24
CA ARG A 55 -4.61 -1.62 4.58
C ARG A 55 -3.19 -1.29 5.04
N ARG A 56 -2.25 -2.23 4.89
CA ARG A 56 -0.84 -2.02 5.24
C ARG A 56 -0.22 -0.87 4.45
N ALA A 57 -0.48 -0.79 3.14
CA ALA A 57 -0.06 0.32 2.30
C ALA A 57 -0.62 1.66 2.80
N ALA A 58 -1.91 1.72 3.09
CA ALA A 58 -2.58 2.92 3.59
C ALA A 58 -2.01 3.39 4.94
N ASP A 59 -1.72 2.47 5.86
CA ASP A 59 -1.17 2.83 7.17
C ASP A 59 0.25 3.39 7.07
N MET A 60 1.07 2.85 6.16
CA MET A 60 2.39 3.44 5.88
C MET A 60 2.29 4.81 5.22
N MET A 61 1.31 5.03 4.32
CA MET A 61 1.07 6.36 3.75
C MET A 61 0.70 7.38 4.84
N LYS A 62 -0.19 7.01 5.77
CA LYS A 62 -0.51 7.86 6.92
C LYS A 62 0.74 8.19 7.75
N ALA A 63 1.59 7.19 7.99
CA ALA A 63 2.84 7.41 8.73
C ALA A 63 3.80 8.38 8.01
N ILE A 64 3.93 8.28 6.68
CA ILE A 64 4.72 9.24 5.88
C ILE A 64 4.15 10.66 6.01
N LEU A 65 2.83 10.82 5.98
CA LEU A 65 2.19 12.14 6.12
C LEU A 65 2.44 12.75 7.50
N LEU A 66 2.44 11.94 8.56
CA LEU A 66 2.81 12.38 9.91
C LEU A 66 4.29 12.78 9.98
N ILE A 67 5.20 12.00 9.37
CA ILE A 67 6.63 12.35 9.32
C ILE A 67 6.83 13.67 8.56
N ARG A 68 6.11 13.88 7.45
CA ARG A 68 6.14 15.13 6.68
C ARG A 68 5.73 16.31 7.56
N HIS A 69 4.62 16.18 8.28
CA HIS A 69 4.12 17.20 9.21
C HIS A 69 5.18 17.59 10.24
N GLU A 70 5.80 16.60 10.89
CA GLU A 70 6.84 16.81 11.90
C GLU A 70 8.14 17.43 11.35
N LEU A 71 8.42 17.25 10.04
CA LEU A 71 9.63 17.77 9.40
C LEU A 71 9.46 19.15 8.76
N LEU A 72 8.27 19.45 8.23
CA LEU A 72 8.01 20.62 7.40
C LEU A 72 6.96 21.58 8.01
N GLY A 73 6.22 21.15 9.04
CA GLY A 73 5.04 21.86 9.57
C GLY A 73 3.81 21.76 8.66
N ASP A 74 2.70 22.35 9.09
CA ASP A 74 1.44 22.48 8.31
C ASP A 74 1.50 23.59 7.24
N GLY A 75 2.62 23.72 6.53
CA GLY A 75 2.74 24.68 5.42
C GLY A 75 2.08 24.13 4.13
N PRO A 76 1.27 24.92 3.40
CA PRO A 76 0.85 24.52 2.06
C PRO A 76 2.06 24.56 1.12
N ASP A 77 2.17 23.56 0.24
CA ASP A 77 3.10 23.57 -0.91
C ASP A 77 2.85 24.78 -1.82
#